data_AF-A0A4D4LD10-F1
#
_entry.id   AF-A0A4D4LD10-F1
#
_cell.length_a   1.000
_cell.length_b   1.000
_cell.length_c   1.000
_cell.angle_alpha   90.00
_cell.angle_beta   90.00
_cell.angle_gamma   90.00
#
_symmetry.space_group_name_H-M   'P 1'
#
loop_
_entity.id
_entity.type
_entity.pdbx_description
1 polymer ?
#
loop_
_entity_poly.entity_id
_entity_poly.type
_entity_poly.pdbx_seq_one_letter_code
_entity_poly.pdbx_strand_id
1 'polypeptide(L)'
;MPHLERLDAGDIDTDENHDTYEMFRVICPDCARPIALLADEDVLPEHALCSSPWDPFGLTVCAGTGRRVADAEPADASLDAYERDAALLLTLPEGLDWRTQPFSHLGGPGSRPVRLPVTRR
;
A
#
# COMPACT_ATOMS: atom_id res chain seq x y z
N MET A 1 11.51 -9.82 -38.29
CA MET A 1 11.08 -8.73 -37.40
C MET A 1 9.70 -8.29 -37.86
N PRO A 2 8.60 -8.71 -37.22
CA PRO A 2 7.29 -8.21 -37.63
C PRO A 2 7.20 -6.73 -37.26
N HIS A 3 6.59 -5.98 -38.16
CA HIS A 3 6.42 -4.54 -38.12
C HIS A 3 5.32 -4.22 -37.10
N LEU A 4 5.61 -3.44 -36.05
CA LEU A 4 4.57 -2.91 -35.17
C LEU A 4 3.72 -1.94 -35.98
N GLU A 5 2.47 -2.31 -36.26
CA GLU A 5 1.47 -1.39 -36.76
C GLU A 5 1.06 -0.43 -35.65
N ARG A 6 1.09 0.86 -35.96
CA ARG A 6 0.70 1.94 -35.06
C ARG A 6 -0.81 1.91 -34.92
N LEU A 7 -1.30 1.50 -33.75
CA LEU A 7 -2.72 1.60 -33.40
C LEU A 7 -3.15 3.06 -33.54
N ASP A 8 -4.11 3.29 -34.44
CA ASP A 8 -4.72 4.60 -34.68
C ASP A 8 -5.44 5.05 -33.40
N ALA A 9 -5.28 6.32 -33.04
CA ALA A 9 -5.86 6.93 -31.83
C ALA A 9 -7.35 7.24 -32.04
N GLY A 10 -8.11 6.23 -32.44
CA GLY A 10 -9.55 6.28 -32.62
C GLY A 10 -10.19 5.23 -31.72
N ASP A 11 -11.08 5.69 -30.84
CA ASP A 11 -11.96 4.88 -30.00
C ASP A 11 -11.37 4.32 -28.69
N ILE A 12 -10.71 5.19 -27.92
CA ILE A 12 -10.80 5.07 -26.46
C ILE A 12 -12.15 5.68 -26.11
N ASP A 13 -13.17 4.83 -25.99
CA ASP A 13 -14.45 5.19 -25.39
C ASP A 13 -14.14 5.82 -24.03
N THR A 14 -14.19 7.16 -23.97
CA THR A 14 -13.88 7.94 -22.76
C THR A 14 -15.11 7.96 -21.85
N ASP A 15 -15.77 6.81 -21.72
CA ASP A 15 -16.75 6.52 -20.69
C ASP A 15 -16.07 5.76 -19.54
N GLU A 16 -14.88 6.20 -19.14
CA GLU A 16 -14.35 5.87 -17.83
C GLU A 16 -14.85 6.94 -16.87
N ASN A 17 -16.01 6.64 -16.29
CA ASN A 17 -16.47 7.17 -15.02
C ASN A 17 -15.33 7.12 -13.97
N HIS A 18 -14.46 8.13 -13.99
CA HIS A 18 -13.46 8.37 -12.96
C HIS A 18 -14.18 8.95 -11.74
N ASP A 19 -15.10 8.18 -11.17
CA ASP A 19 -15.62 8.45 -9.83
C ASP A 19 -14.42 8.39 -8.89
N THR A 20 -13.85 9.55 -8.62
CA THR A 20 -12.84 9.73 -7.61
C THR A 20 -13.59 9.70 -6.29
N TYR A 21 -13.90 8.50 -5.81
CA TYR A 21 -14.60 8.32 -4.55
C TYR A 21 -13.78 8.98 -3.43
N GLU A 22 -14.44 9.85 -2.67
CA GLU A 22 -13.82 10.47 -1.50
C GLU A 22 -13.58 9.40 -0.45
N MET A 23 -12.29 9.14 -0.18
CA MET A 23 -11.85 8.18 0.83
C MET A 23 -11.42 8.92 2.09
N PHE A 24 -11.91 8.49 3.24
CA PHE A 24 -11.48 8.98 4.55
C PHE A 24 -11.07 7.82 5.44
N ARG A 25 -10.46 8.12 6.59
CA ARG A 25 -10.01 7.09 7.54
C ARG A 25 -10.53 7.36 8.94
N VAL A 26 -10.94 6.30 9.61
CA VAL A 26 -11.32 6.32 11.02
C VAL A 26 -10.53 5.26 11.79
N ILE A 27 -10.38 5.43 13.10
CA ILE A 27 -9.74 4.46 13.97
C ILE A 27 -10.80 3.48 14.48
N CYS A 28 -10.65 2.19 14.14
CA CYS A 28 -11.51 1.15 14.69
C CYS A 28 -11.40 1.11 16.23
N PRO A 29 -12.50 1.23 16.98
CA PRO A 29 -12.49 1.25 18.45
C PRO A 29 -12.00 -0.06 19.08
N ASP A 30 -12.15 -1.18 18.37
CA ASP A 30 -11.83 -2.51 18.87
C ASP A 30 -10.36 -2.92 18.62
N CYS A 31 -9.80 -2.60 17.44
CA CYS A 31 -8.41 -2.95 17.10
C CYS A 31 -7.43 -1.78 17.06
N ALA A 32 -7.91 -0.55 17.24
CA ALA A 32 -7.12 0.69 17.17
C ALA A 32 -6.34 0.87 15.85
N ARG A 33 -6.79 0.20 14.78
CA ARG A 33 -6.20 0.35 13.44
C ARG A 33 -7.00 1.36 12.62
N PRO A 34 -6.32 2.17 11.79
CA PRO A 34 -7.00 3.01 10.82
C PRO A 34 -7.66 2.13 9.75
N ILE A 35 -8.94 2.39 9.49
CA ILE A 35 -9.76 1.74 8.48
C ILE A 35 -10.12 2.80 7.44
N ALA A 36 -9.84 2.51 6.17
CA ALA A 36 -10.24 3.38 5.06
C ALA A 36 -11.68 3.10 4.68
N LEU A 37 -12.44 4.17 4.45
CA LEU A 37 -13.86 4.14 4.13
C LEU A 37 -14.14 5.05 2.94
N LEU A 38 -15.19 4.72 2.20
CA LEU A 38 -15.83 5.58 1.21
C LEU A 38 -16.89 6.47 1.88
N ALA A 39 -17.15 7.64 1.32
CA ALA A 39 -18.10 8.63 1.87
C ALA A 39 -19.53 8.10 2.14
N ASP A 40 -19.94 7.02 1.47
CA ASP A 40 -21.25 6.38 1.59
C ASP A 40 -21.29 5.20 2.58
N GLU A 41 -20.17 4.86 3.22
CA GLU A 41 -20.11 3.77 4.20
C GLU A 41 -20.44 4.25 5.62
N ASP A 42 -21.57 3.77 6.16
CA ASP A 42 -22.02 4.09 7.52
C ASP A 42 -21.52 3.10 8.61
N VAL A 43 -20.94 1.98 8.19
CA VAL A 43 -20.44 0.91 9.06
C VAL A 43 -19.02 0.51 8.69
N LEU A 44 -18.25 0.08 9.69
CA LEU A 44 -16.91 -0.44 9.46
C LEU A 44 -16.99 -1.74 8.64
N PRO A 45 -16.25 -1.85 7.52
CA PRO A 45 -16.21 -3.06 6.71
C PRO A 45 -15.58 -4.21 7.48
N GLU A 46 -15.72 -5.41 6.95
CA GLU A 46 -14.97 -6.56 7.47
C GLU A 46 -13.47 -6.30 7.37
N HIS A 47 -12.80 -6.36 8.51
CA HIS A 47 -11.36 -6.16 8.60
C HIS A 47 -10.76 -7.13 9.59
N ALA A 48 -9.49 -7.48 9.35
CA ALA A 48 -8.80 -8.49 10.13
C ALA A 48 -8.03 -7.86 11.31
N LEU A 49 -8.14 -8.51 12.46
CA LEU A 49 -7.24 -8.33 13.60
C LEU A 49 -6.04 -9.27 13.44
N CYS A 50 -4.85 -8.67 13.46
CA CYS A 50 -3.60 -9.41 13.61
C CYS A 50 -3.31 -9.57 15.11
N SER A 51 -3.28 -10.81 15.59
CA SER A 51 -3.09 -11.14 17.01
C SER A 51 -1.73 -10.67 17.54
N SER A 52 -0.71 -10.63 16.67
CA SER A 52 0.65 -10.16 16.97
C SER A 52 1.35 -9.69 15.70
N PRO A 53 2.17 -8.63 15.73
CA PRO A 53 3.01 -8.24 14.59
C PRO A 53 3.93 -9.36 14.05
N TRP A 54 4.20 -10.38 14.87
CA TRP A 54 5.07 -11.51 14.55
C TRP A 54 4.31 -12.74 14.03
N ASP A 55 2.98 -12.73 14.02
CA ASP A 55 2.14 -13.77 13.44
C ASP A 55 1.17 -13.17 12.40
N PRO A 56 1.67 -12.85 11.20
CA PRO A 56 0.86 -12.21 10.16
C PRO A 56 -0.17 -13.16 9.52
N PHE A 57 -0.14 -14.45 9.84
CA PHE A 57 -1.05 -15.45 9.27
C PHE A 57 -2.20 -15.79 10.22
N GLY A 58 -2.06 -15.51 11.52
CA GLY A 58 -3.11 -15.66 12.53
C GLY A 58 -4.21 -14.59 12.47
N LEU A 59 -4.59 -14.13 11.26
CA LEU A 59 -5.62 -13.12 11.06
C LEU A 59 -7.00 -13.68 11.42
N THR A 60 -7.75 -12.91 12.21
CA THR A 60 -9.14 -13.21 12.57
C THR A 60 -10.01 -12.00 12.27
N VAL A 61 -11.30 -12.18 12.03
CA VAL A 61 -12.22 -11.04 11.82
C VAL A 61 -12.26 -10.20 13.09
N CYS A 62 -12.08 -8.88 12.96
CA CYS A 62 -12.15 -7.97 14.10
C CYS A 62 -13.59 -7.86 14.61
N ALA A 63 -13.76 -7.85 15.93
CA ALA A 63 -15.05 -7.65 16.59
C ALA A 63 -15.71 -6.30 16.25
N GLY A 64 -14.93 -5.31 15.81
CA GLY A 64 -15.42 -4.01 15.36
C GLY A 64 -16.05 -4.03 13.96
N THR A 65 -16.04 -5.15 13.25
CA THR A 65 -16.71 -5.30 11.95
C THR A 65 -18.21 -5.00 12.10
N GLY A 66 -18.75 -4.14 11.24
CA GLY A 66 -20.16 -3.73 11.25
C GLY A 66 -20.52 -2.68 12.32
N ARG A 67 -19.55 -2.21 13.13
CA ARG A 67 -19.77 -1.09 14.06
C ARG A 67 -20.02 0.20 13.28
N ARG A 68 -20.78 1.14 13.82
CA ARG A 68 -21.06 2.41 13.12
C ARG A 68 -19.81 3.25 13.02
N VAL A 69 -19.63 3.90 11.87
CA VAL A 69 -18.55 4.85 11.63
C VAL A 69 -18.63 6.05 12.59
N ALA A 70 -19.84 6.48 12.95
CA ALA A 70 -20.08 7.54 13.92
C ALA A 70 -19.55 7.23 15.34
N ASP A 71 -19.27 5.97 15.67
CA ASP A 71 -18.70 5.57 16.96
C ASP A 71 -17.16 5.50 16.92
N ALA A 72 -16.54 5.87 15.80
CA ALA A 72 -15.09 5.83 15.56
C ALA A 72 -14.51 7.24 15.42
N GLU A 73 -13.28 7.43 15.92
CA GLU A 73 -12.57 8.70 15.84
C GLU A 73 -11.91 8.87 14.45
N PRO A 74 -11.86 10.08 13.87
CA PRO A 74 -11.12 10.33 12.63
C PRO A 74 -9.63 9.98 12.79
N ALA A 75 -9.06 9.24 11.84
CA ALA A 75 -7.65 8.84 11.89
C ALA A 75 -6.70 10.04 11.67
N ASP A 76 -7.18 11.03 10.92
CA ASP A 76 -6.37 12.17 10.46
C ASP A 76 -6.06 13.16 11.59
N ALA A 77 -6.81 13.11 12.71
CA ALA A 77 -6.51 13.86 13.93
C ALA A 77 -5.15 13.49 14.56
N SER A 78 -4.53 12.38 14.13
CA SER A 78 -3.21 11.94 14.58
C SER A 78 -2.05 12.33 13.64
N LEU A 79 -2.34 12.92 12.47
CA LEU A 79 -1.31 13.26 11.48
C LEU A 79 -0.49 14.49 11.85
N ASP A 80 -0.94 15.32 12.79
CA ASP A 80 -0.20 16.45 13.34
C ASP A 80 1.09 16.03 14.10
N ALA A 81 1.30 14.74 14.35
CA ALA A 81 2.35 14.25 15.23
C ALA A 81 3.72 13.98 14.56
N TYR A 82 3.86 14.07 13.24
CA TYR A 82 5.12 13.66 12.58
C TYR A 82 5.51 14.50 11.36
N GLU A 83 5.85 15.76 11.59
CA GLU A 83 6.80 16.49 10.73
C GLU A 83 8.21 15.86 10.91
N ARG A 84 8.39 14.64 10.40
CA ARG A 84 9.71 14.02 10.30
C ARG A 84 10.42 14.63 9.09
N ASP A 85 11.67 15.05 9.29
CA ASP A 85 12.53 15.55 8.23
C ASP A 85 12.47 14.64 7.00
N ALA A 86 11.86 15.14 5.92
CA ALA A 86 11.59 14.36 4.71
C ALA A 86 12.90 13.80 4.12
N ALA A 87 14.03 14.47 4.31
CA ALA A 87 15.33 13.99 3.88
C ALA A 87 15.74 12.69 4.58
N LEU A 88 15.44 12.55 5.88
CA LEU A 88 15.72 11.33 6.64
C LEU A 88 14.80 10.17 6.23
N LEU A 89 13.53 10.44 5.91
CA LEU A 89 12.58 9.42 5.45
C LEU A 89 12.86 8.92 4.04
N LEU A 90 13.36 9.79 3.16
CA LEU A 90 13.66 9.47 1.76
C LEU A 90 15.08 8.89 1.57
N THR A 91 15.93 8.99 2.60
CA THR A 91 17.25 8.34 2.58
C THR A 91 17.11 6.91 3.07
N LEU A 92 17.16 5.97 2.12
CA LEU A 92 17.15 4.54 2.44
C LEU A 92 18.44 4.16 3.17
N PRO A 93 18.37 3.53 4.36
CA PRO A 93 19.56 3.07 5.05
C PRO A 93 20.38 2.08 4.21
N GLU A 94 21.71 2.11 4.36
CA GLU A 94 22.59 1.11 3.77
C GLU A 94 22.15 -0.30 4.21
N GLY A 95 21.83 -1.17 3.25
CA GLY A 95 21.33 -2.53 3.51
C GLY A 95 19.80 -2.69 3.48
N LEU A 96 19.02 -1.60 3.39
CA LEU A 96 17.57 -1.65 3.22
C LEU A 96 17.12 -1.48 1.75
N ASP A 97 18.02 -1.66 0.78
CA ASP A 97 17.64 -1.74 -0.64
C ASP A 97 16.87 -3.03 -0.89
N TRP A 98 15.53 -2.93 -0.94
CA TRP A 98 14.60 -4.03 -1.18
C TRP A 98 14.93 -4.83 -2.45
N ARG A 99 15.65 -4.24 -3.42
CA ARG A 99 16.09 -4.91 -4.65
C ARG A 99 17.18 -5.96 -4.42
N THR A 100 17.92 -5.83 -3.32
CA THR A 100 19.01 -6.73 -2.95
C THR A 100 18.61 -7.75 -1.90
N GLN A 101 17.36 -7.69 -1.42
CA GLN A 101 16.87 -8.59 -0.37
C GLN A 101 16.61 -10.01 -0.91
N PRO A 102 16.89 -11.06 -0.13
CA PRO A 102 16.78 -12.45 -0.58
C PRO A 102 15.35 -12.92 -0.88
N PHE A 103 14.34 -12.18 -0.43
CA PHE A 103 12.93 -12.42 -0.72
C PHE A 103 12.39 -11.57 -1.88
N SER A 104 13.22 -10.68 -2.45
CA SER A 104 12.84 -9.91 -3.62
C SER A 104 12.63 -10.84 -4.82
N HIS A 105 11.57 -10.64 -5.60
CA HIS A 105 11.34 -11.39 -6.84
C HIS A 105 12.41 -11.11 -7.93
N LEU A 106 13.28 -10.12 -7.70
CA LEU A 106 14.54 -9.93 -8.44
C LEU A 106 15.51 -11.07 -8.12
N GLY A 107 15.22 -12.28 -8.60
CA GLY A 107 15.90 -13.45 -8.05
C GLY A 107 15.46 -14.83 -8.55
N GLY A 108 14.34 -14.95 -9.25
CA GLY A 108 13.76 -16.26 -9.63
C GLY A 108 14.75 -17.21 -10.35
N PRO A 109 14.46 -18.53 -10.42
CA PRO A 109 15.35 -19.53 -11.02
C PRO A 109 15.82 -19.11 -12.42
N GLY A 110 17.11 -18.75 -12.54
CA GLY A 110 17.69 -18.20 -13.78
C GLY A 110 18.20 -16.76 -13.66
N SER A 111 17.86 -16.04 -12.59
CA SER A 111 18.48 -14.76 -12.30
C SER A 111 19.96 -14.96 -11.95
N ARG A 112 20.83 -14.21 -12.61
CA ARG A 112 22.26 -14.14 -12.28
C ARG A 112 22.60 -12.68 -12.03
N PRO A 113 23.30 -12.36 -10.93
CA PRO A 113 23.73 -11.00 -10.67
C PRO A 113 24.60 -10.50 -11.84
N VAL A 114 24.28 -9.31 -12.35
CA VAL A 114 25.06 -8.66 -13.42
C VAL A 114 26.43 -8.30 -12.84
N ARG A 115 27.48 -8.97 -13.33
CA ARG A 115 28.86 -8.63 -12.98
C ARG A 115 29.32 -7.48 -13.86
N LEU A 116 29.32 -6.26 -13.32
CA LEU A 116 29.96 -5.12 -13.97
C LEU A 116 31.49 -5.30 -13.88
N PRO A 117 32.24 -5.16 -14.99
CA PRO A 117 33.70 -5.18 -14.93
C PRO A 117 34.19 -3.96 -14.16
N VAL A 118 35.00 -4.19 -13.13
CA VAL A 118 35.75 -3.13 -12.45
C VAL A 118 36.73 -2.55 -13.46
N THR A 119 36.45 -1.35 -13.95
CA THR A 119 37.43 -0.55 -14.69
C THR A 119 38.52 -0.15 -13.70
N ARG A 120 39.69 -0.79 -13.80
CA ARG A 120 40.89 -0.31 -13.11
C ARG A 120 41.29 1.02 -13.75
N ARG A 121 41.29 2.08 -12.95
CA ARG A 121 41.91 3.37 -13.28
C ARG A 121 43.43 3.24 -13.35
#